data_AF-A0A844FT93-F1
#
_entry.id   AF-A0A844FT93-F1
#
_cell.length_a   1.000
_cell.length_b   1.000
_cell.length_c   1.000
_cell.angle_alpha   90.00
_cell.angle_beta   90.00
_cell.angle_gamma   90.00
#
_symmetry.space_group_name_H-M   'P 1'
#
loop_
_entity.id
_entity.type
_entity.pdbx_description
1 polymer ?
#
loop_
_entity_poly.entity_id
_entity_poly.type
_entity_poly.pdbx_seq_one_letter_code
_entity_poly.pdbx_strand_id
1 'polypeptide(L)'
;MSKEEAMRTGHELDIYVDSEMSDEKTGALDDLWQSIYDLVQVATYGIVEEDEEELRKAIAWLKEVQPLTDQYQETDIYFEV
;
A
#
# COMPACT_ATOMS: atom_id res chain seq x y z
N MET A 1 0.16 3.71 -14.95
CA MET A 1 -0.25 4.72 -13.96
C MET A 1 0.83 5.79 -13.84
N SER A 2 0.48 7.06 -13.64
CA SER A 2 1.43 8.13 -13.26
C SER A 2 1.66 8.19 -11.74
N LYS A 3 2.70 8.89 -11.25
CA LYS A 3 2.90 9.09 -9.79
C LYS A 3 1.72 9.83 -9.14
N GLU A 4 1.14 10.82 -9.81
CA GLU A 4 -0.05 11.55 -9.31
C GLU A 4 -1.29 10.65 -9.23
N GLU A 5 -1.51 9.81 -10.25
CA GLU A 5 -2.58 8.83 -10.23
C GLU A 5 -2.38 7.80 -9.12
N ALA A 6 -1.14 7.36 -8.89
CA ALA A 6 -0.80 6.42 -7.82
C ALA A 6 -1.08 6.99 -6.44
N MET A 7 -0.68 8.25 -6.18
CA MET A 7 -1.01 8.93 -4.93
C MET A 7 -2.52 8.95 -4.70
N ARG A 8 -3.29 9.40 -5.71
CA ARG A 8 -4.74 9.49 -5.59
C ARG A 8 -5.39 8.13 -5.34
N THR A 9 -5.03 7.10 -6.10
CA THR A 9 -5.66 5.78 -5.95
C THR A 9 -5.23 5.07 -4.67
N GLY A 10 -4.02 5.33 -4.16
CA GLY A 10 -3.60 4.82 -2.86
C GLY A 10 -4.40 5.42 -1.71
N HIS A 11 -4.67 6.73 -1.77
CA HIS A 11 -5.55 7.42 -0.81
C HIS A 11 -7.02 7.00 -0.88
N GLU A 12 -7.44 6.36 -1.98
CA GLU A 12 -8.80 5.84 -2.18
C GLU A 12 -8.99 4.41 -1.62
N LEU A 13 -7.93 3.73 -1.20
CA LEU A 13 -8.03 2.42 -0.56
C LEU A 13 -8.56 2.59 0.87
N ASP A 14 -9.51 1.76 1.29
CA ASP A 14 -10.05 1.85 2.66
C ASP A 14 -8.94 1.60 3.69
N ILE A 15 -8.04 0.66 3.40
CA ILE A 15 -6.91 0.33 4.29
C ILE A 15 -5.91 1.49 4.48
N TYR A 16 -5.92 2.51 3.61
CA TYR A 16 -5.03 3.65 3.78
C TYR A 16 -5.30 4.37 5.11
N VAL A 17 -6.56 4.47 5.52
CA VAL A 17 -6.96 5.15 6.76
C VAL A 17 -6.42 4.44 8.02
N ASP A 18 -6.28 3.12 7.95
CA ASP A 18 -5.75 2.29 9.04
C ASP A 18 -4.22 2.13 8.98
N SER A 19 -3.59 2.67 7.93
CA SER A 19 -2.14 2.68 7.75
C SER A 19 -1.45 3.80 8.54
N GLU A 20 -0.11 3.87 8.49
CA GLU A 20 0.62 4.98 9.12
C GLU A 20 0.38 6.34 8.43
N MET A 21 -0.09 6.34 7.17
CA MET A 21 -0.30 7.55 6.35
C MET A 21 0.93 8.46 6.33
N SER A 22 2.13 7.86 6.24
CA SER A 22 3.40 8.59 6.39
C SER A 22 3.59 9.67 5.32
N ASP A 23 2.98 9.51 4.16
CA ASP A 23 3.02 10.47 3.08
C ASP A 23 2.27 11.78 3.38
N GLU A 24 1.36 11.84 4.37
CA GLU A 24 0.76 13.13 4.79
C GLU A 24 1.81 14.14 5.27
N LYS A 25 2.94 13.63 5.79
CA LYS A 25 4.06 14.47 6.26
C LYS A 25 5.05 14.80 5.15
N THR A 26 5.23 13.92 4.18
CA THR A 26 6.34 13.99 3.21
C THR A 26 5.89 14.29 1.79
N GLY A 27 4.64 13.97 1.44
CA GLY A 27 4.09 13.99 0.08
C GLY A 27 4.71 12.96 -0.85
N ALA A 28 5.41 11.95 -0.32
CA ALA A 28 6.18 10.99 -1.11
C ALA A 28 5.40 9.69 -1.37
N LEU A 29 5.43 9.24 -2.63
CA LEU A 29 4.81 7.97 -3.04
C LEU A 29 5.40 6.76 -2.32
N ASP A 30 6.70 6.78 -2.03
CA ASP A 30 7.37 5.71 -1.30
C ASP A 30 6.78 5.56 0.11
N ASP A 31 6.48 6.66 0.79
CA ASP A 31 5.94 6.62 2.16
C ASP A 31 4.48 6.14 2.17
N LEU A 32 3.70 6.48 1.14
CA LEU A 32 2.36 5.96 0.93
C LEU A 32 2.41 4.45 0.67
N TRP A 33 3.29 4.03 -0.24
CA TRP A 33 3.44 2.64 -0.62
C TRP A 33 3.86 1.78 0.56
N GLN A 34 4.83 2.24 1.35
CA GLN A 34 5.30 1.55 2.54
C GLN A 34 4.21 1.43 3.61
N SER A 35 3.44 2.51 3.84
CA SER A 35 2.35 2.50 4.84
C SER A 35 1.30 1.42 4.50
N ILE A 36 0.92 1.33 3.23
CA ILE A 36 -0.01 0.31 2.72
C ILE A 36 0.61 -1.10 2.81
N TYR A 37 1.88 -1.26 2.44
CA TYR A 37 2.60 -2.53 2.52
C TYR A 37 2.63 -3.08 3.95
N ASP A 38 2.98 -2.23 4.92
CA ASP A 38 3.08 -2.62 6.33
C ASP A 38 1.74 -3.07 6.90
N LEU A 39 0.66 -2.36 6.57
CA LEU A 39 -0.68 -2.76 7.00
C LEU A 39 -1.11 -4.10 6.37
N VAL A 40 -0.91 -4.27 5.06
CA VAL A 40 -1.20 -5.55 4.37
C VAL A 40 -0.40 -6.69 5.00
N GLN A 41 0.88 -6.46 5.34
CA GLN A 41 1.72 -7.46 6.00
C GLN A 41 1.11 -7.89 7.33
N VAL A 42 0.82 -6.96 8.22
CA VAL A 42 0.31 -7.30 9.57
C VAL A 42 -1.09 -7.92 9.51
N ALA A 43 -1.93 -7.48 8.57
CA ALA A 43 -3.26 -8.05 8.35
C ALA A 43 -3.18 -9.49 7.82
N THR A 44 -2.28 -9.76 6.87
CA THR A 44 -2.07 -11.12 6.32
C THR A 44 -1.60 -12.12 7.39
N TYR A 45 -0.89 -11.64 8.43
CA TYR A 45 -0.50 -12.46 9.59
C TYR A 45 -1.58 -12.52 10.70
N GLY A 46 -2.76 -11.95 10.47
CA GLY A 46 -3.88 -11.96 11.43
C GLY A 46 -3.64 -11.12 12.67
N ILE A 47 -2.75 -10.13 12.62
CA ILE A 47 -2.48 -9.19 13.73
C ILE A 47 -3.53 -8.08 13.75
N VAL A 48 -3.99 -7.67 12.58
CA VAL A 48 -5.09 -6.71 12.37
C VAL A 48 -6.18 -7.42 11.55
N GLU A 49 -7.44 -7.22 11.92
CA GLU A 49 -8.58 -7.72 11.14
C GLU A 49 -8.89 -6.72 10.02
N GLU A 50 -8.85 -7.18 8.77
CA GLU A 50 -9.19 -6.41 7.58
C GLU A 50 -10.10 -7.23 6.67
N ASP A 51 -10.86 -6.55 5.82
CA ASP A 51 -11.69 -7.22 4.81
C ASP A 51 -10.82 -7.85 3.72
N GLU A 52 -11.11 -9.10 3.35
CA GLU A 52 -10.34 -9.85 2.35
C GLU A 52 -10.37 -9.20 0.96
N GLU A 53 -11.49 -8.57 0.58
CA GLU A 53 -11.62 -7.83 -0.68
C GLU A 53 -10.71 -6.59 -0.66
N GLU A 54 -10.67 -5.86 0.45
CA GLU A 54 -9.80 -4.69 0.62
C GLU A 54 -8.32 -5.07 0.63
N LEU A 55 -7.94 -6.16 1.28
CA LEU A 55 -6.57 -6.69 1.22
C LEU A 55 -6.17 -7.06 -0.22
N ARG A 56 -7.07 -7.67 -0.99
CA ARG A 56 -6.81 -7.97 -2.41
C ARG A 56 -6.63 -6.71 -3.25
N LYS A 57 -7.45 -5.68 -3.04
CA LYS A 57 -7.31 -4.38 -3.71
C LYS A 57 -5.97 -3.73 -3.38
N ALA A 58 -5.59 -3.72 -2.11
CA ALA A 58 -4.33 -3.17 -1.65
C ALA A 58 -3.11 -3.91 -2.24
N ILE A 59 -3.12 -5.25 -2.23
CA ILE A 59 -2.04 -6.05 -2.83
C ILE A 59 -1.94 -5.79 -4.34
N ALA A 60 -3.07 -5.67 -5.04
CA ALA A 60 -3.07 -5.33 -6.45
C ALA A 60 -2.47 -3.93 -6.69
N TRP A 61 -2.86 -2.95 -5.89
CA TRP A 61 -2.31 -1.59 -5.94
C TRP A 61 -0.81 -1.58 -5.66
N LEU A 62 -0.33 -2.28 -4.63
CA LEU A 62 1.09 -2.39 -4.29
C LEU A 62 1.92 -2.90 -5.48
N LYS A 63 1.43 -3.94 -6.16
CA LYS A 63 2.07 -4.52 -7.34
C LYS A 63 2.06 -3.57 -8.55
N GLU A 64 0.95 -2.86 -8.77
CA GLU A 64 0.84 -1.92 -9.90
C GLU A 64 1.72 -0.68 -9.71
N VAL A 65 1.82 -0.19 -8.47
CA VAL A 65 2.54 1.04 -8.12
C VAL A 65 4.02 0.81 -7.83
N GLN A 66 4.43 -0.40 -7.46
CA GLN A 66 5.81 -0.75 -7.15
C GLN A 66 6.85 -0.21 -8.16
N PRO A 67 6.66 -0.34 -9.50
CA PRO A 67 7.62 0.20 -10.48
C PRO A 67 7.77 1.73 -10.46
N LEU A 68 6.84 2.46 -9.83
CA LEU A 68 6.85 3.91 -9.70
C LEU A 68 7.53 4.38 -8.40
N THR A 69 7.74 3.47 -7.45
CA THR A 69 8.50 3.78 -6.22
C THR A 69 9.97 4.01 -6.57
N ASP A 70 10.67 4.79 -5.76
CA ASP A 70 12.12 4.98 -5.92
C ASP A 70 12.88 3.99 -5.03
N GLN A 71 12.33 3.61 -3.87
CA GLN A 71 12.99 2.72 -2.89
C GLN A 71 12.54 1.25 -2.93
N TYR A 72 11.37 0.93 -3.51
CA TYR A 72 10.72 -0.38 -3.31
C TYR A 72 10.51 -1.20 -4.59
N GLN A 73 11.17 -0.83 -5.69
CA GLN A 73 11.04 -1.50 -6.98
C GLN A 73 11.39 -3.00 -6.95
N GLU A 74 12.27 -3.40 -6.04
CA GLU A 74 12.74 -4.77 -5.86
C GLU A 74 12.20 -5.43 -4.58
N THR A 75 11.30 -4.77 -3.86
CA THR A 75 10.72 -5.32 -2.62
C THR A 75 9.82 -6.51 -2.91
N ASP A 76 10.05 -7.64 -2.26
CA ASP A 76 9.18 -8.80 -2.42
C ASP A 76 7.79 -8.56 -1.79
N ILE A 77 6.74 -8.82 -2.56
CA ILE A 77 5.35 -8.86 -2.10
C ILE A 77 4.91 -10.32 -2.07
N TYR A 78 5.01 -10.96 -0.91
CA TYR A 78 4.74 -12.39 -0.70
C TYR A 78 3.39 -12.68 -0.03
N PHE A 79 2.53 -11.66 0.07
CA PHE A 79 1.21 -11.77 0.69
C PHE A 79 0.19 -12.40 -0.28
N GLU A 80 -0.60 -13.33 0.24
CA GLU A 80 -1.75 -13.93 -0.44
C GLU A 80 -2.94 -13.97 0.52
N VAL A 81 -4.12 -13.64 0.01
CA VAL A 81 -5.42 -13.56 0.71
C VAL A 81 -6.51 -14.27 -0.08
#